data_AF-A0A496UQP2-F1
#
_entry.id   AF-A0A496UQP2-F1
#
_cell.length_a   1.000
_cell.length_b   1.000
_cell.length_c   1.000
_cell.angle_alpha   90.00
_cell.angle_beta   90.00
_cell.angle_gamma   90.00
#
_symmetry.space_group_name_H-M   'P 1'
#
loop_
_entity.id
_entity.type
_entity.pdbx_description
1 polymer ?
#
loop_
_entity_poly.entity_id
_entity_poly.type
_entity_poly.pdbx_seq_one_letter_code
_entity_poly.pdbx_strand_id
1 'polypeptide(L)' 'MGDRTDFMLQVGYDWYADAKLHGHDTAYLPTGDHVNPRDGYDYGTANDVIDQPANELLLMMGLRIRL' A
#
# COMPACT_ATOMS: atom_id res chain seq x y z
N MET A 1 -24.46 -13.67 33.29
CA MET A 1 -23.06 -13.46 32.84
C MET A 1 -23.12 -13.40 31.32
N GLY A 2 -23.03 -12.22 30.74
CA GLY A 2 -23.26 -12.01 29.31
C GLY A 2 -21.99 -12.20 28.49
N ASP A 3 -22.14 -12.70 27.27
CA ASP A 3 -21.05 -12.94 26.33
C ASP A 3 -20.17 -11.70 26.15
N ARG A 4 -18.86 -11.86 26.35
CA ARG A 4 -17.83 -10.81 26.23
C ARG A 4 -17.07 -10.92 24.91
N THR A 5 -17.56 -11.73 23.98
CA THR A 5 -16.86 -12.08 22.74
C THR A 5 -17.83 -12.01 21.58
N ASP A 6 -17.48 -11.17 20.61
CA ASP A 6 -18.22 -10.99 19.36
C ASP A 6 -17.40 -11.59 18.20
N PHE A 7 -18.01 -12.39 17.32
CA PHE A 7 -17.40 -12.73 16.03
C PHE A 7 -17.57 -11.56 15.06
N MET A 8 -16.52 -11.24 14.31
CA MET A 8 -16.49 -10.13 13.38
C MET A 8 -16.02 -10.57 12.00
N LEU A 9 -16.68 -10.01 10.99
CA LEU A 9 -16.28 -10.02 9.59
C LEU A 9 -16.15 -8.56 9.14
N GLN A 10 -15.04 -8.24 8.47
CA GLN A 10 -14.75 -6.93 7.91
C GLN A 10 -14.41 -7.09 6.44
N VAL A 11 -15.03 -6.24 5.62
CA VAL A 11 -14.72 -6.06 4.21
C VAL A 11 -14.34 -4.60 4.03
N GLY A 12 -13.21 -4.36 3.37
CA GLY A 12 -12.70 -3.03 3.11
C GLY A 12 -12.13 -2.93 1.70
N TYR A 13 -12.08 -1.71 1.19
CA TYR A 13 -11.41 -1.40 -0.06
C TYR A 13 -10.58 -0.14 0.16
N ASP A 14 -9.29 -0.24 -0.13
CA ASP A 14 -8.35 0.87 0.00
C ASP A 14 -7.84 1.26 -1.39
N TRP A 15 -7.90 2.56 -1.66
CA TRP A 15 -7.27 3.17 -2.84
C TRP A 15 -6.12 4.06 -2.38
N TYR A 16 -4.97 3.89 -3.02
CA TYR A 16 -3.77 4.63 -2.74
C TYR A 16 -3.41 5.48 -3.95
N ALA A 17 -3.13 6.76 -3.71
CA ALA A 17 -2.63 7.65 -4.75
C ALA A 17 -1.15 7.34 -5.05
N ASP A 18 -0.74 7.54 -6.30
CA ASP A 18 0.65 7.43 -6.72
C ASP A 18 1.56 8.27 -5.82
N ALA A 19 2.63 7.64 -5.33
CA ALA A 19 3.54 8.25 -4.37
C ALA A 19 4.96 8.31 -4.93
N LYS A 20 5.76 9.24 -4.41
CA LYS A 20 7.18 9.33 -4.78
C LYS A 20 7.93 8.09 -4.30
N LEU A 21 8.68 7.47 -5.21
CA LEU A 21 9.57 6.35 -4.92
C LEU A 21 10.93 6.84 -4.48
N HIS A 22 11.44 6.31 -3.37
CA HIS A 22 12.74 6.66 -2.81
C HIS A 22 13.65 5.43 -2.70
N GLY A 23 14.82 5.52 -3.33
CA GLY A 23 15.97 4.64 -3.14
C GLY A 23 17.08 5.32 -2.33
N HIS A 24 18.25 4.68 -2.26
CA HIS A 24 19.39 5.18 -1.47
C HIS A 24 19.80 6.60 -1.88
N ASP A 25 20.03 6.84 -3.18
CA ASP A 25 20.40 8.17 -3.74
C ASP A 25 19.53 8.57 -4.94
N THR A 26 18.46 7.81 -5.19
CA THR A 26 17.59 7.95 -6.35
C THR A 26 16.17 8.24 -5.89
N ALA A 27 15.45 9.06 -6.65
CA ALA A 27 14.02 9.22 -6.47
C ALA A 27 13.29 9.25 -7.81
N TYR A 28 12.14 8.60 -7.88
CA TYR A 28 11.26 8.63 -9.03
C TYR A 28 9.93 9.27 -8.61
N LEU A 29 9.55 10.39 -9.20
CA LEU A 29 8.25 11.02 -8.99
C LEU A 29 7.26 10.57 -10.08
N PRO A 30 5.96 10.45 -9.75
CA PRO A 30 4.92 10.16 -10.74
C PRO A 30 4.80 11.23 -11.83
N THR A 31 5.27 12.45 -11.56
CA THR A 31 5.27 13.58 -12.50
C THR A 31 6.32 13.44 -13.61
N GLY A 32 7.20 12.44 -13.54
CA GLY A 32 8.32 12.26 -14.47
C GLY A 32 9.61 12.95 -14.03
N ASP A 33 9.58 13.77 -12.97
CA ASP A 33 10.79 14.34 -12.39
C ASP A 33 11.54 13.25 -11.61
N HIS A 34 12.83 13.07 -11.87
CA HIS A 34 13.63 12.04 -11.23
C HIS A 34 14.93 12.63 -10.69
N VAL A 35 15.39 12.11 -9.55
CA VAL A 35 16.68 12.46 -8.95
C VAL A 35 17.60 11.27 -9.13
N ASN A 36 18.72 11.44 -9.82
CA ASN A 36 19.69 10.39 -10.13
C ASN A 36 19.03 9.07 -10.62
N PRO A 37 18.13 9.11 -11.62
CA PRO A 37 17.55 7.88 -12.14
C PRO A 37 18.63 6.98 -12.74
N ARG A 38 18.46 5.67 -12.59
CA ARG A 38 19.24 4.70 -13.35
C ARG A 38 18.94 4.84 -14.85
N ASP A 39 19.96 4.67 -15.69
CA ASP A 39 19.80 4.72 -17.14
C ASP A 39 18.77 3.68 -17.62
N GLY A 40 17.82 4.13 -18.45
CA GLY A 40 16.69 3.34 -18.92
C GLY A 40 15.61 3.01 -17.87
N TYR A 41 15.65 3.61 -16.67
CA TYR A 41 14.61 3.46 -15.64
C TYR A 41 13.84 4.76 -15.45
N ASP A 42 12.52 4.66 -15.44
CA ASP A 42 11.58 5.74 -15.13
C ASP A 42 10.69 5.35 -13.94
N TYR A 43 9.76 6.24 -13.59
CA TYR A 43 8.78 5.96 -12.53
C TYR A 43 7.97 4.69 -12.79
N GLY A 44 7.49 4.45 -14.01
CA GLY A 44 6.69 3.27 -14.33
C GLY A 44 7.47 1.98 -14.08
N THR A 45 8.69 1.90 -14.61
CA THR A 45 9.58 0.74 -14.39
C THR A 45 9.89 0.55 -12.91
N ALA A 46 10.13 1.64 -12.17
CA ALA A 46 10.40 1.57 -10.73
C ALA A 46 9.16 1.14 -9.93
N ASN A 47 7.98 1.63 -10.29
CA ASN A 47 6.72 1.31 -9.63
C ASN A 47 6.31 -0.14 -9.89
N ASP A 48 6.47 -0.63 -11.11
CA ASP A 48 6.19 -2.03 -11.48
C ASP A 48 7.09 -3.02 -10.73
N VAL A 49 8.34 -2.62 -10.44
CA VAL A 49 9.29 -3.46 -9.68
C VAL A 49 9.01 -3.45 -8.18
N ILE A 50 8.62 -2.29 -7.64
CA ILE A 50 8.33 -2.12 -6.20
C ILE A 50 6.94 -2.65 -5.86
N ASP A 51 6.03 -2.65 -6.84
CA ASP A 51 4.62 -3.05 -6.71
C ASP A 51 3.94 -2.30 -5.56
N GLN A 52 3.88 -0.98 -5.70
CA GLN A 52 3.24 -0.15 -4.68
C GLN A 52 1.75 -0.47 -4.59
N PRO A 53 1.16 -0.44 -3.38
CA PRO A 53 -0.27 -0.57 -3.22
C PRO A 53 -0.98 0.48 -4.07
N ALA A 54 -1.94 0.04 -4.88
CA ALA A 54 -2.79 0.93 -5.68
C ALA A 54 -4.26 0.74 -5.31
N ASN A 55 -4.73 -0.52 -5.38
CA ASN A 55 -6.09 -0.89 -5.02
C ASN A 55 -6.04 -2.20 -4.25
N GLU A 56 -6.47 -2.18 -2.99
CA GLU A 56 -6.42 -3.36 -2.11
C GLU A 56 -7.82 -3.72 -1.63
N LEU A 57 -8.16 -5.00 -1.70
CA LEU A 57 -9.38 -5.55 -1.11
C LEU A 57 -9.04 -6.23 0.20
N LEU A 58 -9.57 -5.69 1.30
CA LEU A 58 -9.38 -6.25 2.63
C LEU A 58 -10.55 -7.17 3.00
N LEU A 59 -10.25 -8.42 3.32
CA LEU A 59 -11.20 -9.37 3.90
C LEU A 59 -10.60 -9.89 5.22
N MET A 60 -11.21 -9.52 6.34
CA MET A 60 -10.77 -9.95 7.66
C MET A 60 -11.90 -10.60 8.44
N MET A 61 -11.57 -11.67 9.16
CA MET A 61 -12.47 -12.29 10.13
C MET A 61 -11.75 -12.52 11.44
N GLY A 62 -12.46 -12.38 12.56
CA GLY A 62 -11.83 -12.50 13.87
C GLY A 62 -12.81 -12.44 15.03
N LEU A 63 -12.26 -12.42 16.24
CA LEU A 63 -13.01 -12.30 17.48
C LEU A 63 -12.66 -10.97 18.15
N ARG A 64 -13.68 -10.23 18.56
CA ARG A 64 -13.53 -9.02 19.38
C ARG A 64 -13.87 -9.37 20.82
N ILE A 65 -12.94 -9.13 21.74
CA ILE A 65 -13.14 -9.37 23.17
C ILE A 65 -13.32 -8.03 23.88
N ARG A 66 -14.36 -7.93 24.71
CA ARG A 66 -14.60 -6.76 25.57
C ARG A 66 -14.02 -7.03 26.96
N LEU A 67 -12.89 -6.37 27.24
CA LEU A 67 -12.23 -6.37 28.55
C LEU A 67 -13.07 -5.64 29.60
#